data_AF-A0A8I2DE66-F1
#
_entry.id   AF-A0A8I2DE66-F1
#
_cell.length_a   1.000
_cell.length_b   1.000
_cell.length_c   1.000
_cell.angle_alpha   90.00
_cell.angle_beta   90.00
_cell.angle_gamma   90.00
#
_symmetry.space_group_name_H-M   'P 1'
#
loop_
_entity.id
_entity.type
_entity.pdbx_description
1 polymer ?
#
loop_
_entity_poly.entity_id
_entity_poly.type
_entity_poly.pdbx_seq_one_letter_code
_entity_poly.pdbx_strand_id
1 'polypeptide(L)'
;FILGVVVFWVLIFMQGGVRDVDTKQFHIMPQGALAKVGVPETAQITKIGSHEVSNWESLIQAVETETKDKTAPTLDVTISEKGSDKQVTVTPEDSQGRYLLGVQPGVKSDFLSMFVGGFTTAADSALRILSALKNLIFQPDLNKLGGPVAIFKASSDAAKNGIENILYFLAMISINIGIFNLIPIPALDGGKIVLNILEAIRRKPLKQEIETYVTLAGVVIMVVLMIAVTWNDIMRLFFR
;
A
#
# COMPACT_ATOMS: atom_id res chain seq x y z
N PHE A 1 -3.96 -1.56 -15.45
CA PHE A 1 -2.94 -0.51 -15.20
C PHE A 1 -3.50 0.90 -15.37
N ILE A 2 -3.83 1.36 -16.58
CA ILE A 2 -4.35 2.75 -16.80
C ILE A 2 -5.59 3.05 -15.96
N LEU A 3 -6.56 2.13 -15.95
CA LEU A 3 -7.76 2.27 -15.11
C LEU A 3 -7.41 2.47 -13.63
N GLY A 4 -6.36 1.81 -13.11
CA GLY A 4 -5.98 1.92 -11.71
C GLY A 4 -5.41 3.31 -11.38
N VAL A 5 -4.63 3.88 -12.29
CA VAL A 5 -4.14 5.27 -12.20
C VAL A 5 -5.31 6.25 -12.18
N VAL A 6 -6.27 6.08 -13.10
CA VAL A 6 -7.46 6.94 -13.17
C VAL A 6 -8.30 6.84 -11.89
N VAL A 7 -8.49 5.64 -11.35
CA VAL A 7 -9.26 5.45 -10.12
C VAL A 7 -8.54 6.06 -8.91
N PHE A 8 -7.21 5.95 -8.80
CA PHE A 8 -6.46 6.65 -7.75
C PHE A 8 -6.57 8.17 -7.86
N TRP A 9 -6.58 8.69 -9.09
CA TRP A 9 -6.77 10.11 -9.31
C TRP A 9 -8.16 10.59 -8.85
N VAL A 10 -9.22 9.84 -9.18
CA VAL A 10 -10.58 10.10 -8.66
C VAL A 10 -10.62 10.04 -7.13
N LEU A 11 -9.97 9.05 -6.52
CA LEU A 11 -9.92 8.92 -5.06
C LEU A 11 -9.28 10.13 -4.37
N ILE A 12 -8.17 10.64 -4.90
CA ILE A 12 -7.48 11.79 -4.33
C ILE A 12 -8.35 13.05 -4.39
N PHE A 13 -9.08 13.23 -5.49
CA PHE A 13 -10.05 14.32 -5.57
C PHE A 13 -11.22 14.15 -4.60
N MET A 14 -11.73 12.92 -4.44
CA MET A 14 -12.79 12.64 -3.46
C MET A 14 -12.33 12.89 -2.03
N GLN A 15 -11.06 12.62 -1.72
CA GLN A 15 -10.44 12.87 -0.42
C GLN A 15 -10.07 14.34 -0.19
N GLY A 16 -10.26 15.20 -1.18
CA GLY A 16 -9.96 16.64 -1.08
C GLY A 16 -8.47 16.97 -1.08
N GLY A 17 -7.59 16.02 -1.39
CA GLY A 17 -6.15 16.25 -1.42
C GLY A 17 -5.31 14.97 -1.40
N VAL A 18 -4.01 15.14 -1.67
CA VAL A 18 -3.01 14.07 -1.52
C VAL A 18 -2.31 14.21 -0.17
N ARG A 19 -2.00 13.08 0.48
CA ARG A 19 -1.28 13.07 1.77
C ARG A 19 0.07 13.79 1.64
N ASP A 20 0.28 14.77 2.50
CA ASP A 20 1.53 15.53 2.63
C ASP A 20 2.40 14.91 3.71
N VAL A 21 3.33 14.06 3.28
CA VAL A 21 4.25 13.38 4.20
C VAL A 21 5.51 14.18 4.48
N ASP A 22 5.75 15.28 3.75
CA ASP A 22 7.01 16.05 3.77
C ASP A 22 6.96 17.24 4.74
N THR A 23 5.80 17.54 5.31
CA THR A 23 5.62 18.72 6.18
C THR A 23 5.24 18.34 7.60
N LYS A 24 5.30 19.32 8.50
CA LYS A 24 4.84 19.23 9.90
C LYS A 24 3.33 19.35 10.05
N GLN A 25 2.59 19.36 8.94
CA GLN A 25 1.14 19.45 8.99
C GLN A 25 0.59 18.05 9.26
N PHE A 26 -0.04 17.90 10.42
CA PHE A 26 -0.71 16.67 10.81
C PHE A 26 -2.14 17.01 11.23
N HIS A 27 -3.07 16.10 10.97
CA HIS A 27 -4.42 16.15 11.51
C HIS A 27 -4.55 15.11 12.62
N ILE A 28 -5.03 15.53 13.77
CA ILE A 28 -5.32 14.60 14.87
C ILE A 28 -6.69 13.99 14.64
N MET A 29 -6.77 12.67 14.75
CA MET A 29 -8.01 11.93 14.57
C MET A 29 -8.92 12.15 15.80
N PRO A 30 -10.24 12.38 15.62
CA PRO A 30 -11.15 12.68 16.74
C PRO A 30 -11.21 11.62 17.85
N GLN A 31 -10.85 10.36 17.56
CA GLN A 31 -10.79 9.27 18.54
C GLN A 31 -9.36 8.81 18.86
N GLY A 32 -8.36 9.53 18.35
CA GLY A 32 -6.95 9.21 18.54
C GLY A 32 -6.46 9.45 19.97
N ALA A 33 -5.32 8.86 20.32
CA ALA A 33 -4.69 9.03 21.63
C ALA A 33 -4.45 10.50 22.00
N LEU A 34 -4.01 11.33 21.04
CA LEU A 34 -3.81 12.77 21.24
C LEU A 34 -5.13 13.53 21.46
N ALA A 35 -6.21 13.16 20.78
CA ALA A 35 -7.52 13.78 21.01
C ALA A 35 -8.04 13.49 22.43
N LYS A 36 -7.79 12.28 22.96
CA LYS A 36 -8.20 11.88 24.33
C LYS A 36 -7.56 12.71 25.43
N VAL A 37 -6.35 13.23 25.19
CA VAL A 37 -5.65 14.13 26.13
C VAL A 37 -5.91 15.62 25.85
N GLY A 38 -6.91 15.91 25.00
CA GLY A 38 -7.41 17.26 24.74
C GLY A 38 -6.59 18.08 23.76
N VAL A 39 -5.80 17.43 22.88
CA VAL A 39 -5.08 18.14 21.82
C VAL A 39 -6.06 18.52 20.70
N PRO A 40 -6.11 19.80 20.28
CA PRO A 40 -6.96 20.24 19.18
C PRO A 40 -6.55 19.61 17.83
N GLU A 41 -7.52 19.39 16.94
CA GLU A 41 -7.28 18.80 15.60
C GLU A 41 -6.28 19.56 14.72
N THR A 42 -6.13 20.86 14.99
CA THR A 42 -5.26 21.78 14.23
C THR A 42 -3.87 21.95 14.84
N ALA A 43 -3.56 21.24 15.94
CA ALA A 43 -2.28 21.37 16.62
C ALA A 43 -1.15 20.75 15.79
N GLN A 44 -0.01 21.43 15.71
CA GLN A 44 1.18 20.92 15.01
C GLN A 44 2.09 20.19 15.99
N ILE A 45 2.52 18.98 15.64
CA ILE A 45 3.48 18.23 16.45
C ILE A 45 4.88 18.66 16.06
N THR A 46 5.62 19.23 17.02
CA THR A 46 6.98 19.74 16.78
C THR A 46 8.05 18.82 17.36
N LYS A 47 7.77 18.14 18.48
CA LYS A 47 8.69 17.19 19.13
C LYS A 47 7.94 16.03 19.77
N ILE A 48 8.59 14.87 19.81
CA ILE A 48 8.17 13.68 20.55
C ILE A 48 9.37 13.21 21.37
N GLY A 49 9.25 13.27 22.70
CA GLY A 49 10.34 13.03 23.62
C GLY A 49 11.52 13.95 23.34
N SER A 50 12.66 13.36 23.00
CA SER A 50 13.88 14.09 22.64
C SER A 50 14.03 14.40 21.13
N HIS A 51 13.12 13.88 20.30
CA HIS A 51 13.24 13.91 18.84
C HIS A 51 12.41 15.04 18.22
N GLU A 52 13.01 15.79 17.29
CA GLU A 52 12.30 16.79 16.51
C GLU A 52 11.50 16.14 15.37
N VAL A 53 10.28 16.62 15.18
CA VAL A 53 9.38 16.16 14.12
C VAL A 53 9.34 17.21 13.02
N SER A 54 9.83 16.86 11.84
CA SER A 54 9.86 17.70 10.65
C SER A 54 8.91 17.24 9.55
N ASN A 55 8.63 15.93 9.53
CA ASN A 55 7.84 15.27 8.51
C ASN A 55 7.22 13.97 9.06
N TRP A 56 6.41 13.29 8.26
CA TRP A 56 5.74 12.05 8.67
C TRP A 56 6.70 10.93 9.06
N GLU A 57 7.83 10.79 8.35
CA GLU A 57 8.83 9.77 8.64
C GLU A 57 9.48 9.99 10.01
N SER A 58 9.90 11.23 10.30
CA SER A 58 10.48 11.60 11.59
C SER A 58 9.50 11.40 12.75
N LEU A 59 8.20 11.61 12.52
CA LEU A 59 7.16 11.34 13.51
C LEU A 59 7.11 9.85 13.84
N ILE A 60 7.04 8.99 12.82
CA ILE A 60 7.00 7.54 13.00
C ILE A 60 8.27 7.07 13.71
N GLN A 61 9.45 7.51 13.26
CA GLN A 61 10.73 7.13 13.85
C GLN A 61 10.85 7.57 15.32
N ALA A 62 10.37 8.78 15.65
CA ALA A 62 10.38 9.28 17.01
C ALA A 62 9.47 8.44 17.93
N VAL A 63 8.25 8.12 17.47
CA VAL A 63 7.34 7.23 18.22
C VAL A 63 7.96 5.85 18.39
N GLU A 64 8.48 5.24 17.32
CA GLU A 64 9.08 3.91 17.39
C GLU A 64 10.30 3.87 18.33
N THR A 65 11.16 4.88 18.29
CA THR A 65 12.36 4.97 19.14
C THR A 65 11.99 5.14 20.61
N GLU A 66 11.05 6.05 20.92
CA GLU A 66 10.66 6.36 22.29
C GLU A 66 9.79 5.26 22.93
N THR A 67 9.13 4.44 22.11
CA THR A 67 8.29 3.33 22.56
C THR A 67 8.97 1.96 22.52
N LYS A 68 10.17 1.89 21.98
CA LYS A 68 10.95 0.66 21.84
C LYS A 68 11.12 -0.04 23.20
N ASP A 69 10.84 -1.34 23.22
CA ASP A 69 10.98 -2.22 24.39
C ASP A 69 10.17 -1.83 25.65
N LYS A 70 9.21 -0.89 25.51
CA LYS A 70 8.32 -0.46 26.60
C LYS A 70 6.95 -1.10 26.47
N THR A 71 6.37 -1.48 27.61
CA THR A 71 4.97 -1.90 27.72
C THR A 71 4.14 -0.70 28.22
N ALA A 72 3.15 -0.28 27.43
CA ALA A 72 2.33 0.93 27.69
C ALA A 72 3.18 2.22 27.94
N PRO A 73 4.03 2.63 26.98
CA PRO A 73 4.85 3.83 27.12
C PRO A 73 3.98 5.10 27.19
N THR A 74 4.38 6.03 28.04
CA THR A 74 3.91 7.42 27.96
C THR A 74 4.90 8.20 27.09
N LEU A 75 4.39 9.01 26.17
CA LEU A 75 5.17 9.88 25.30
C LEU A 75 4.90 11.33 25.65
N ASP A 76 5.96 12.11 25.82
CA ASP A 76 5.84 13.55 25.92
C ASP A 76 5.84 14.15 24.51
N VAL A 77 4.72 14.76 24.13
CA VAL A 77 4.53 15.34 22.80
C VAL A 77 4.47 16.86 22.96
N THR A 78 5.39 17.56 22.29
CA THR A 78 5.34 19.01 22.19
C THR A 78 4.49 19.37 20.98
N ILE A 79 3.39 20.07 21.26
CA ILE A 79 2.48 20.62 20.26
C ILE A 79 2.68 22.13 20.18
N SER A 80 2.56 22.69 18.98
CA SER A 80 2.50 24.12 18.75
C SER A 80 1.08 24.51 18.37
N GLU A 81 0.48 25.38 19.17
CA GLU A 81 -0.86 25.94 18.92
C GLU A 81 -0.74 27.47 18.83
N LYS A 82 -1.05 28.04 17.67
CA LYS A 82 -1.05 29.50 17.43
C LYS A 82 0.26 30.20 17.86
N GLY A 83 1.39 29.51 17.74
CA GLY A 83 2.72 30.04 18.08
C GLY A 83 3.14 29.88 19.55
N SER A 84 2.32 29.21 20.38
CA SER A 84 2.72 28.79 21.72
C SER A 84 2.97 27.29 21.75
N ASP A 85 4.15 26.90 22.19
CA ASP A 85 4.48 25.49 22.40
C ASP A 85 3.95 25.00 23.75
N LYS A 86 3.26 23.86 23.75
CA LYS A 86 2.74 23.19 24.93
C LYS A 86 3.18 21.73 24.91
N GLN A 87 3.65 21.23 26.05
CA GLN A 87 3.99 19.83 26.20
C GLN A 87 2.79 19.07 26.77
N VAL A 88 2.46 17.93 26.19
CA VAL A 88 1.37 17.05 26.61
C VAL A 88 1.87 15.62 26.66
N THR A 89 1.66 14.95 27.79
CA THR A 89 1.96 13.52 27.93
C THR A 89 0.78 12.70 27.44
N VAL A 90 1.02 11.80 26.49
CA VAL A 90 0.01 10.93 25.87
C VAL A 90 0.39 9.47 26.01
N THR A 91 -0.59 8.61 26.24
CA THR A 91 -0.40 7.15 26.17
C THR A 91 -0.86 6.68 24.78
N PRO A 92 0.05 6.23 23.90
CA PRO A 92 -0.32 5.74 22.57
C PRO A 92 -1.19 4.48 22.65
N GLU A 93 -2.00 4.26 21.62
CA GLU A 93 -2.77 3.02 21.49
C GLU A 93 -1.93 1.94 20.84
N ASP A 94 -1.90 0.74 21.45
CA ASP A 94 -1.25 -0.42 20.84
C ASP A 94 -2.13 -0.99 19.72
N SER A 95 -1.56 -1.02 18.52
CA SER A 95 -2.13 -1.67 17.35
C SER A 95 -1.15 -2.72 16.82
N GLN A 96 -1.25 -3.94 17.37
CA GLN A 96 -0.46 -5.11 16.98
C GLN A 96 1.07 -4.89 17.11
N GLY A 97 1.51 -4.36 18.25
CA GLY A 97 2.93 -4.11 18.52
C GLY A 97 3.45 -2.80 17.90
N ARG A 98 2.56 -1.97 17.34
CA ARG A 98 2.86 -0.61 16.89
C ARG A 98 2.02 0.38 17.66
N TYR A 99 2.68 1.34 18.29
CA TYR A 99 2.04 2.39 19.07
C TYR A 99 1.57 3.53 18.17
N LEU A 100 0.29 3.90 18.27
CA LEU A 100 -0.35 4.92 17.46
C LEU A 100 -0.76 6.13 18.30
N LEU A 101 -0.38 7.32 17.84
CA LEU A 101 -0.80 8.60 18.43
C LEU A 101 -2.17 9.08 17.94
N GLY A 102 -2.72 8.41 16.91
CA GLY A 102 -3.97 8.81 16.27
C GLY A 102 -3.82 10.10 15.44
N VAL A 103 -2.77 10.16 14.62
CA VAL A 103 -2.47 11.29 13.72
C VAL A 103 -2.47 10.82 12.28
N GLN A 104 -2.78 11.73 11.37
CA GLN A 104 -2.69 11.53 9.93
C GLN A 104 -1.88 12.67 9.29
N PRO A 105 -1.15 12.40 8.20
CA PRO A 105 -0.52 13.47 7.43
C PRO A 105 -1.55 14.52 6.98
N GLY A 106 -1.11 15.77 6.89
CA GLY A 106 -1.83 16.84 6.21
C GLY A 106 -2.20 16.47 4.77
N VAL A 107 -3.05 17.25 4.12
CA VAL A 107 -3.36 17.07 2.70
C VAL A 107 -2.98 18.29 1.89
N LYS A 108 -2.26 18.09 0.77
CA LYS A 108 -2.12 19.10 -0.28
C LYS A 108 -3.34 19.05 -1.17
N SER A 109 -4.13 20.12 -1.16
CA SER A 109 -5.39 20.23 -1.90
C SER A 109 -5.29 21.08 -3.16
N ASP A 110 -4.09 21.48 -3.58
CA ASP A 110 -3.92 22.19 -4.85
C ASP A 110 -4.06 21.22 -6.04
N PHE A 111 -4.62 21.71 -7.14
CA PHE A 111 -4.98 20.88 -8.30
C PHE A 111 -3.78 20.11 -8.89
N LEU A 112 -2.60 20.75 -8.95
CA LEU A 112 -1.40 20.11 -9.50
C LEU A 112 -0.90 19.00 -8.59
N SER A 113 -0.87 19.22 -7.27
CA SER A 113 -0.51 18.18 -6.30
C SER A 113 -1.50 17.02 -6.32
N MET A 114 -2.79 17.28 -6.45
CA MET A 114 -3.80 16.20 -6.58
C MET A 114 -3.65 15.41 -7.89
N PHE A 115 -3.35 16.11 -8.99
CA PHE A 115 -3.07 15.48 -10.28
C PHE A 115 -1.86 14.56 -10.22
N VAL A 116 -0.70 15.12 -9.83
CA VAL A 116 0.54 14.38 -9.70
C VAL A 116 0.42 13.28 -8.64
N GLY A 117 -0.31 13.55 -7.55
CA GLY A 117 -0.60 12.63 -6.46
C GLY A 117 -1.24 11.32 -6.92
N GLY A 118 -2.13 11.37 -7.92
CA GLY A 118 -2.76 10.16 -8.47
C GLY A 118 -1.74 9.24 -9.14
N PHE A 119 -0.81 9.84 -9.90
CA PHE A 119 0.27 9.10 -10.55
C PHE A 119 1.30 8.59 -9.55
N THR A 120 1.71 9.41 -8.58
CA THR A 120 2.69 8.98 -7.56
C THR A 120 2.12 7.86 -6.70
N THR A 121 0.86 7.96 -6.26
CA THR A 121 0.17 6.89 -5.51
C THR A 121 0.09 5.60 -6.30
N ALA A 122 -0.22 5.70 -7.60
CA ALA A 122 -0.24 4.54 -8.48
C ALA A 122 1.16 3.92 -8.67
N ALA A 123 2.20 4.75 -8.83
CA ALA A 123 3.59 4.31 -8.98
C ALA A 123 4.11 3.65 -7.69
N ASP A 124 3.85 4.24 -6.53
CA ASP A 124 4.20 3.68 -5.23
C ASP A 124 3.48 2.35 -4.98
N SER A 125 2.20 2.28 -5.32
CA SER A 125 1.43 1.03 -5.26
C SER A 125 2.03 -0.02 -6.18
N ALA A 126 2.43 0.37 -7.39
CA ALA A 126 3.08 -0.52 -8.34
C ALA A 126 4.43 -1.04 -7.83
N LEU A 127 5.27 -0.16 -7.28
CA LEU A 127 6.56 -0.53 -6.67
C LEU A 127 6.36 -1.46 -5.49
N ARG A 128 5.37 -1.21 -4.63
CA ARG A 128 5.01 -2.10 -3.50
C ARG A 128 4.59 -3.49 -4.00
N ILE A 129 3.78 -3.57 -5.05
CA ILE A 129 3.37 -4.84 -5.66
C ILE A 129 4.61 -5.54 -6.23
N LEU A 130 5.50 -4.83 -6.92
CA LEU A 130 6.73 -5.40 -7.47
C LEU A 130 7.67 -5.91 -6.37
N SER A 131 7.81 -5.17 -5.27
CA SER A 131 8.56 -5.62 -4.08
C SER A 131 7.92 -6.86 -3.44
N ALA A 132 6.58 -6.91 -3.36
CA ALA A 132 5.87 -8.08 -2.86
C ALA A 132 6.09 -9.31 -3.76
N LEU A 133 6.03 -9.14 -5.09
CA LEU A 133 6.33 -10.18 -6.06
C LEU A 133 7.78 -10.65 -5.96
N LYS A 134 8.73 -9.71 -5.83
CA LYS A 134 10.14 -10.03 -5.58
C LYS A 134 10.27 -10.90 -4.33
N ASN A 135 9.68 -10.48 -3.22
CA ASN A 135 9.74 -11.22 -1.96
C ASN A 135 9.09 -12.59 -2.08
N LEU A 136 8.01 -12.74 -2.85
CA LEU A 136 7.39 -14.02 -3.10
C LEU A 136 8.30 -14.99 -3.86
N ILE A 137 9.09 -14.49 -4.82
CA ILE A 137 10.03 -15.32 -5.60
C ILE A 137 11.22 -15.76 -4.73
N PHE A 138 11.76 -14.85 -3.92
CA PHE A 138 12.95 -15.12 -3.10
C PHE A 138 12.64 -15.77 -1.73
N GLN A 139 11.43 -15.57 -1.21
CA GLN A 139 10.94 -16.10 0.06
C GLN A 139 9.49 -16.61 -0.11
N PRO A 140 9.31 -17.74 -0.83
CA PRO A 140 7.98 -18.23 -1.17
C PRO A 140 7.20 -18.62 0.08
N ASP A 141 6.06 -17.97 0.25
CA ASP A 141 5.09 -18.28 1.30
C ASP A 141 3.69 -18.30 0.69
N LEU A 142 3.11 -19.50 0.58
CA LEU A 142 1.75 -19.69 0.07
C LEU A 142 0.72 -18.95 0.92
N ASN A 143 1.03 -18.63 2.18
CA ASN A 143 0.13 -17.85 3.02
C ASN A 143 0.03 -16.38 2.57
N LYS A 144 1.02 -15.87 1.83
CA LYS A 144 1.01 -14.49 1.30
C LYS A 144 0.33 -14.36 -0.05
N LEU A 145 -0.01 -15.48 -0.68
CA LEU A 145 -0.78 -15.52 -1.91
C LEU A 145 -2.27 -15.65 -1.59
N GLY A 146 -3.06 -14.70 -2.10
CA GLY A 146 -4.51 -14.79 -2.11
C GLY A 146 -5.00 -15.23 -3.50
N GLY A 147 -5.84 -16.24 -3.52
CA GLY A 147 -6.54 -16.72 -4.72
C GLY A 147 -7.90 -16.05 -4.92
N PRO A 148 -8.76 -16.65 -5.78
CA PRO A 148 -10.09 -16.12 -6.08
C PRO A 148 -10.97 -15.91 -4.85
N VAL A 149 -10.84 -16.78 -3.84
CA VAL A 149 -11.66 -16.69 -2.63
C VAL A 149 -11.20 -15.55 -1.74
N ALA A 150 -9.89 -15.33 -1.61
CA ALA A 150 -9.36 -14.16 -0.93
C ALA A 150 -9.77 -12.84 -1.62
N ILE A 151 -9.77 -12.81 -2.96
CA ILE A 151 -10.25 -11.65 -3.74
C ILE A 151 -11.73 -11.40 -3.49
N PHE A 152 -12.56 -12.44 -3.47
CA PHE A 152 -13.98 -12.32 -3.15
C PHE A 152 -14.19 -11.72 -1.75
N LYS A 153 -13.50 -12.23 -0.74
CA LYS A 153 -13.58 -11.72 0.64
C LYS A 153 -13.15 -10.25 0.71
N ALA A 154 -11.99 -9.92 0.14
CA ALA A 154 -11.48 -8.55 0.13
C ALA A 154 -12.42 -7.58 -0.60
N SER A 155 -13.06 -8.02 -1.69
CA SER A 155 -14.07 -7.23 -2.40
C SER A 155 -15.35 -7.01 -1.57
N SER A 156 -15.79 -8.03 -0.82
CA SER A 156 -16.94 -7.93 0.09
C SER A 156 -16.64 -6.98 1.24
N ASP A 157 -15.44 -7.07 1.82
CA ASP A 157 -15.00 -6.18 2.88
C ASP A 157 -14.88 -4.73 2.36
N ALA A 158 -14.30 -4.53 1.18
CA ALA A 158 -14.27 -3.21 0.55
C ALA A 158 -15.67 -2.62 0.35
N ALA A 159 -16.63 -3.44 -0.11
CA ALA A 159 -18.02 -3.01 -0.30
C ALA A 159 -18.71 -2.59 0.99
N LYS A 160 -18.45 -3.28 2.11
CA LYS A 160 -19.01 -2.93 3.43
C LYS A 160 -18.45 -1.63 3.99
N ASN A 161 -17.20 -1.29 3.64
CA ASN A 161 -16.51 -0.12 4.15
C ASN A 161 -16.72 1.14 3.29
N GLY A 162 -17.65 1.12 2.33
CA GLY A 162 -18.05 2.29 1.55
C GLY A 162 -17.28 2.50 0.24
N ILE A 163 -17.71 3.51 -0.53
CA ILE A 163 -17.27 3.71 -1.91
C ILE A 163 -15.78 3.97 -2.06
N GLU A 164 -15.16 4.68 -1.12
CA GLU A 164 -13.72 4.93 -1.14
C GLU A 164 -12.90 3.62 -1.07
N ASN A 165 -13.32 2.68 -0.23
CA ASN A 165 -12.65 1.39 -0.10
C ASN A 165 -12.85 0.52 -1.35
N ILE A 166 -14.03 0.58 -1.98
CA ILE A 166 -14.29 -0.10 -3.26
C ILE A 166 -13.36 0.44 -4.35
N LEU A 167 -13.28 1.77 -4.48
CA LEU A 167 -12.41 2.41 -5.47
C LEU A 167 -10.94 2.11 -5.20
N TYR A 168 -10.50 2.14 -3.92
CA TYR A 168 -9.13 1.80 -3.55
C TYR A 168 -8.80 0.36 -3.93
N PHE A 169 -9.69 -0.58 -3.61
CA PHE A 169 -9.55 -1.98 -3.97
C PHE A 169 -9.51 -2.18 -5.50
N LEU A 170 -10.40 -1.50 -6.24
CA LEU A 170 -10.42 -1.53 -7.70
C LEU A 170 -9.11 -1.01 -8.31
N ALA A 171 -8.57 0.09 -7.78
CA ALA A 171 -7.31 0.65 -8.22
C ALA A 171 -6.16 -0.35 -7.99
N MET A 172 -6.08 -0.90 -6.78
CA MET A 172 -5.08 -1.91 -6.41
C MET A 172 -5.14 -3.15 -7.31
N ILE A 173 -6.32 -3.73 -7.55
CA ILE A 173 -6.49 -4.89 -8.42
C ILE A 173 -6.11 -4.56 -9.87
N SER A 174 -6.52 -3.41 -10.40
CA SER A 174 -6.21 -2.98 -11.76
C SER A 174 -4.70 -2.78 -12.00
N ILE A 175 -3.97 -2.24 -11.01
CA ILE A 175 -2.52 -2.14 -11.08
C ILE A 175 -1.87 -3.52 -10.96
N ASN A 176 -2.34 -4.36 -10.02
CA ASN A 176 -1.78 -5.70 -9.82
C ASN A 176 -1.92 -6.57 -11.07
N ILE A 177 -3.10 -6.63 -11.69
CA ILE A 177 -3.30 -7.33 -12.98
C ILE A 177 -2.37 -6.76 -14.06
N GLY A 178 -2.22 -5.43 -14.10
CA GLY A 178 -1.30 -4.79 -15.05
C GLY A 178 0.15 -5.23 -14.88
N ILE A 179 0.65 -5.24 -13.63
CA ILE A 179 2.01 -5.67 -13.32
C ILE A 179 2.18 -7.16 -13.56
N PHE A 180 1.21 -7.97 -13.13
CA PHE A 180 1.23 -9.42 -13.29
C PHE A 180 1.30 -9.78 -14.78
N ASN A 181 0.54 -9.11 -15.64
CA ASN A 181 0.60 -9.30 -17.09
C ASN A 181 1.95 -8.92 -17.71
N LEU A 182 2.76 -8.08 -17.06
CA LEU A 182 4.10 -7.71 -17.53
C LEU A 182 5.20 -8.67 -17.05
N ILE A 183 4.88 -9.62 -16.17
CA ILE A 183 5.83 -10.65 -15.74
C ILE A 183 6.22 -11.50 -16.96
N PRO A 184 7.50 -11.89 -17.10
CA PRO A 184 8.00 -12.69 -18.23
C PRO A 184 7.54 -14.17 -18.18
N ILE A 185 6.24 -14.40 -18.07
CA ILE A 185 5.61 -15.71 -18.16
C ILE A 185 5.03 -15.88 -19.57
N PRO A 186 5.36 -16.94 -20.31
CA PRO A 186 4.93 -17.15 -21.70
C PRO A 186 3.43 -17.04 -22.01
N ALA A 187 2.57 -17.26 -21.02
CA ALA A 187 1.12 -17.15 -21.13
C ALA A 187 0.61 -15.70 -21.00
N LEU A 188 1.46 -14.78 -20.56
CA LEU A 188 1.13 -13.38 -20.29
C LEU A 188 1.79 -12.47 -21.34
N ASP A 189 1.32 -11.22 -21.41
CA ASP A 189 1.82 -10.22 -22.36
C ASP A 189 3.33 -9.96 -22.19
N GLY A 190 3.84 -9.97 -20.96
CA GLY A 190 5.25 -9.84 -20.63
C GLY A 190 6.10 -10.99 -21.19
N GLY A 191 5.56 -12.20 -21.25
CA GLY A 191 6.21 -13.34 -21.91
C GLY A 191 6.39 -13.08 -23.40
N LYS A 192 5.34 -12.59 -24.08
CA LYS A 192 5.43 -12.21 -25.50
C LYS A 192 6.42 -11.09 -25.73
N ILE A 193 6.46 -10.08 -24.85
CA ILE A 193 7.45 -9.00 -24.92
C ILE A 193 8.87 -9.57 -24.87
N VAL A 194 9.15 -10.51 -23.95
CA VAL A 194 10.47 -11.16 -23.87
C VAL A 194 10.80 -11.96 -25.12
N LEU A 195 9.84 -12.72 -25.65
CA LEU A 195 10.04 -13.49 -26.90
C LEU A 195 10.32 -12.56 -28.09
N ASN A 196 9.60 -11.45 -28.18
CA ASN A 196 9.80 -10.43 -29.23
C ASN A 196 11.16 -9.74 -29.09
N ILE A 197 11.61 -9.43 -27.87
CA ILE A 197 12.95 -8.89 -27.61
C ILE A 197 14.02 -9.90 -28.03
N LEU A 198 13.83 -11.18 -27.68
CA LEU A 198 14.73 -12.25 -28.07
C LEU A 198 14.81 -12.40 -29.61
N GLU A 199 13.68 -12.31 -30.29
CA GLU A 199 13.59 -12.32 -31.75
C GLU A 199 14.32 -11.11 -32.37
N ALA A 200 14.12 -9.92 -31.81
CA ALA A 200 14.79 -8.70 -32.26
C ALA A 200 16.32 -8.78 -32.12
N ILE A 201 16.81 -9.34 -31.00
CA ILE A 201 18.24 -9.60 -30.78
C ILE A 201 18.76 -10.64 -31.77
N ARG A 202 18.00 -11.72 -31.98
CA ARG A 202 18.38 -12.82 -32.90
C ARG A 202 18.28 -12.44 -34.38
N ARG A 203 17.55 -11.36 -34.70
CA ARG A 203 17.18 -10.92 -36.06
C ARG A 203 16.55 -12.03 -36.91
N LYS A 204 15.96 -13.04 -36.27
CA LYS A 204 15.35 -14.21 -36.94
C LYS A 204 14.09 -14.64 -36.20
N PRO A 205 12.96 -14.81 -36.90
CA PRO A 205 11.69 -15.13 -36.28
C PRO A 205 11.73 -16.45 -35.54
N LEU A 206 11.17 -16.49 -34.33
CA LEU A 206 11.01 -17.75 -33.61
C LEU A 206 10.11 -18.69 -34.42
N LYS A 207 10.40 -19.99 -34.36
CA LYS A 207 9.50 -20.96 -35.01
C LYS A 207 8.17 -20.91 -34.26
N GLN A 208 7.07 -20.81 -35.00
CA GLN A 208 5.72 -20.77 -34.44
C GLN A 208 5.43 -21.96 -33.51
N GLU A 209 5.99 -23.12 -33.81
CA GLU A 209 5.92 -24.31 -32.95
C GLU A 209 6.54 -24.04 -31.56
N ILE A 210 7.72 -23.41 -31.50
CA ILE A 210 8.42 -23.11 -30.25
C ILE A 210 7.61 -22.12 -29.42
N GLU A 211 7.10 -21.05 -30.04
CA GLU A 211 6.24 -20.09 -29.36
C GLU A 211 4.99 -20.78 -28.78
N THR A 212 4.35 -21.64 -29.58
CA THR A 212 3.17 -22.41 -29.15
C THR A 212 3.47 -23.31 -27.96
N TYR A 213 4.57 -24.07 -27.99
CA TYR A 213 4.96 -24.94 -26.87
C TYR A 213 5.29 -24.14 -25.62
N VAL A 214 6.01 -23.03 -25.76
CA VAL A 214 6.41 -22.16 -24.66
C VAL A 214 5.19 -21.50 -24.01
N THR A 215 4.26 -20.96 -24.81
CA THR A 215 2.99 -20.42 -24.32
C THR A 215 2.14 -21.49 -23.64
N LEU A 216 2.00 -22.67 -24.24
CA LEU A 216 1.22 -23.77 -23.65
C LEU A 216 1.80 -24.21 -22.30
N ALA A 217 3.12 -24.36 -22.21
CA ALA A 217 3.81 -24.66 -20.95
C ALA A 217 3.52 -23.59 -19.90
N GLY A 218 3.56 -22.30 -20.28
CA GLY A 218 3.19 -21.18 -19.40
C GLY A 218 1.74 -21.28 -18.90
N VAL A 219 0.79 -21.61 -19.79
CA VAL A 219 -0.63 -21.76 -19.43
C VAL A 219 -0.82 -22.91 -18.44
N VAL A 220 -0.17 -24.05 -18.67
CA VAL A 220 -0.25 -25.21 -17.75
C VAL A 220 0.29 -24.83 -16.37
N ILE A 221 1.45 -24.17 -16.29
CA ILE A 221 2.02 -23.69 -15.02
C ILE A 221 1.05 -22.75 -14.30
N MET A 222 0.45 -21.81 -15.03
CA MET A 222 -0.52 -20.85 -14.50
C MET A 222 -1.78 -21.55 -13.93
N VAL A 223 -2.32 -22.53 -14.64
CA VAL A 223 -3.48 -23.30 -14.20
C VAL A 223 -3.15 -24.10 -12.94
N VAL A 224 -1.99 -24.78 -12.91
CA VAL A 224 -1.53 -25.51 -11.72
C VAL A 224 -1.38 -24.58 -10.52
N LEU A 225 -0.77 -23.41 -10.71
CA LEU A 225 -0.61 -22.42 -9.66
C LEU A 225 -1.95 -21.86 -9.18
N MET A 226 -2.89 -21.59 -10.09
CA MET A 226 -4.24 -21.16 -9.74
C MET A 226 -4.97 -22.19 -8.87
N ILE A 227 -4.87 -23.48 -9.23
CA ILE A 227 -5.45 -24.57 -8.44
C ILE A 227 -4.79 -24.63 -7.06
N ALA A 228 -3.45 -24.59 -6.99
CA ALA A 228 -2.70 -24.66 -5.74
C ALA A 228 -3.05 -23.51 -4.78
N VAL A 229 -3.10 -22.28 -5.28
CA VAL A 229 -3.45 -21.10 -4.46
C VAL A 229 -4.91 -21.14 -4.05
N THR A 230 -5.83 -21.52 -4.94
CA THR A 230 -7.26 -21.63 -4.62
C THR A 230 -7.51 -22.70 -3.55
N TRP A 231 -6.81 -23.84 -3.65
CA TRP A 231 -6.88 -24.89 -2.64
C TRP A 231 -6.39 -24.39 -1.28
N ASN A 232 -5.25 -23.69 -1.24
CA ASN A 232 -4.72 -23.09 -0.02
C ASN A 232 -5.66 -22.04 0.60
N ASP A 233 -6.32 -21.22 -0.24
CA ASP A 233 -7.35 -20.28 0.18
C ASP A 233 -8.52 -20.99 0.88
N ILE A 234 -9.05 -22.05 0.27
CA ILE A 234 -10.17 -22.83 0.82
C ILE A 234 -9.74 -23.46 2.16
N MET A 235 -8.56 -24.07 2.21
CA MET A 235 -8.03 -24.66 3.44
C MET A 235 -7.92 -23.63 4.57
N ARG A 236 -7.46 -22.42 4.25
CA ARG A 236 -7.34 -21.35 5.24
C ARG A 236 -8.70 -20.82 5.70
N LEU A 237 -9.72 -20.81 4.85
CA LEU A 237 -11.03 -20.26 5.19
C LEU A 237 -11.89 -21.21 6.00
N PHE A 238 -11.74 -22.53 5.80
CA PHE A 238 -12.60 -23.54 6.41
C PHE A 238 -11.93 -24.33 7.54
N PHE A 239 -10.59 -24.39 7.58
CA PHE A 239 -9.85 -25.25 8.53
C PHE A 239 -8.84 -24.50 9.41
N ARG A 240 -8.73 -23.17 9.27
CA ARG A 240 -7.95 -22.29 10.15
C ARG A 240 -8.83 -21.12 10.57
#